data_AF-R9IFK1-F1
#
_entry.id   AF-R9IFK1-F1
#
_cell.length_a   1.000
_cell.length_b   1.000
_cell.length_c   1.000
_cell.angle_alpha   90.00
_cell.angle_beta   90.00
_cell.angle_gamma   90.00
#
_symmetry.space_group_name_H-M   'P 1'
#
loop_
_entity.id
_entity.type
_entity.pdbx_description
1 polymer ?
#
loop_
_entity_poly.entity_id
_entity_poly.type
_entity_poly.pdbx_seq_one_letter_code
_entity_poly.pdbx_strand_id
1 'polypeptide(L)'
;ATDFVRQIHLIETFKGAGFLSAVSLMGEIGDFSAFSKPKQLFAYFGLDPAVKQSGKFEGTKTQMSKRGSAIARRVVHTLALQSIGTSRTGEAKNPVLRDYYLKKCESKPKLVAMGAVSHKVCNMIFAILRDNKPFEIITPQEHIKKHNAAKCDIAA
;
A
#
# COMPACT_ATOMS: atom_id res chain seq x y z
N ALA A 1 6.97 -22.96 12.69
CA ALA A 1 5.88 -22.01 12.45
C ALA A 1 5.69 -21.90 10.94
N THR A 2 4.45 -21.99 10.44
CA THR A 2 4.16 -21.88 9.01
C THR A 2 4.60 -20.51 8.49
N ASP A 3 5.09 -20.44 7.25
CA ASP A 3 5.51 -19.18 6.60
C ASP A 3 4.43 -18.08 6.70
N PHE A 4 3.17 -18.50 6.61
CA PHE A 4 1.99 -17.67 6.84
C PHE A 4 1.99 -16.88 8.17
N VAL A 5 2.34 -17.53 9.29
CA VAL A 5 2.37 -16.86 10.61
C VAL A 5 3.51 -15.83 10.66
N ARG A 6 4.65 -16.15 10.04
CA ARG A 6 5.77 -15.20 9.92
C ARG A 6 5.36 -13.97 9.09
N GLN A 7 4.67 -14.18 7.97
CA GLN A 7 4.17 -13.10 7.11
C GLN A 7 3.18 -12.18 7.83
N ILE A 8 2.30 -12.75 8.68
CA ILE A 8 1.41 -11.95 9.54
C ILE A 8 2.23 -11.02 10.44
N HIS A 9 3.20 -11.56 11.18
CA HIS A 9 4.04 -10.75 12.07
C HIS A 9 4.87 -9.71 11.32
N LEU A 10 5.30 -10.00 10.09
CA LEU A 10 5.97 -9.02 9.24
C LEU A 10 5.03 -7.85 8.88
N ILE A 11 3.77 -8.12 8.54
CA ILE A 11 2.80 -7.05 8.26
C ILE A 11 2.49 -6.22 9.52
N GLU A 12 2.46 -6.83 10.71
CA GLU A 12 2.27 -6.11 11.97
C GLU A 12 3.35 -5.05 12.23
N THR A 13 4.57 -5.24 11.69
CA THR A 13 5.63 -4.23 11.82
C THR A 13 5.31 -2.93 11.08
N PHE A 14 4.36 -2.95 10.14
CA PHE A 14 3.91 -1.76 9.44
C PHE A 14 3.29 -0.76 10.43
N LYS A 15 3.80 0.48 10.43
CA LYS A 15 3.30 1.54 11.33
C LYS A 15 1.84 1.87 11.05
N GLY A 16 0.97 1.40 11.94
CA GLY A 16 -0.49 1.53 11.85
C GLY A 16 -1.23 0.22 11.61
N ALA A 17 -0.51 -0.89 11.38
CA ALA A 17 -1.07 -2.23 11.40
C ALA A 17 -1.11 -2.77 12.84
N GLY A 18 -2.18 -3.52 13.13
CA GLY A 18 -2.26 -4.41 14.28
C GLY A 18 -2.61 -5.83 13.86
N PHE A 19 -2.63 -6.74 14.82
CA PHE A 19 -2.86 -8.17 14.58
C PHE A 19 -4.06 -8.47 13.68
N LEU A 20 -5.24 -7.90 14.01
CA LEU A 20 -6.45 -8.16 13.22
C LEU A 20 -6.30 -7.68 11.77
N SER A 21 -5.71 -6.51 11.55
CA SER A 21 -5.49 -6.03 10.17
C SER A 21 -4.48 -6.89 9.41
N ALA A 22 -3.43 -7.38 10.08
CA ALA A 22 -2.42 -8.24 9.46
C ALA A 22 -2.99 -9.61 9.09
N VAL A 23 -3.72 -10.24 10.02
CA VAL A 23 -4.39 -11.52 9.80
C VAL A 23 -5.46 -11.40 8.74
N SER A 24 -6.32 -10.37 8.78
CA SER A 24 -7.33 -10.16 7.75
C SER A 24 -6.68 -9.96 6.39
N LEU A 25 -5.59 -9.18 6.30
CA LEU A 25 -4.94 -8.96 5.02
C LEU A 25 -4.30 -10.25 4.47
N MET A 26 -3.58 -11.01 5.31
CA MET A 26 -3.01 -12.29 4.88
C MET A 26 -4.07 -13.33 4.54
N GLY A 27 -5.21 -13.34 5.24
CA GLY A 27 -6.35 -14.20 4.91
C GLY A 27 -6.93 -13.88 3.54
N GLU A 28 -7.00 -12.60 3.17
CA GLU A 28 -7.47 -12.17 1.84
C GLU A 28 -6.42 -12.39 0.74
N ILE A 29 -5.12 -12.34 1.07
CA ILE A 29 -4.03 -12.63 0.12
C ILE A 29 -3.93 -14.14 -0.15
N GLY A 30 -4.06 -14.96 0.90
CA GLY A 30 -3.78 -16.38 0.83
C GLY A 30 -2.31 -16.63 0.53
N ASP A 31 -2.04 -17.25 -0.62
CA ASP A 31 -0.67 -17.49 -1.10
C ASP A 31 -0.11 -16.25 -1.82
N PHE A 32 0.89 -15.62 -1.19
CA PHE A 32 1.57 -14.46 -1.75
C PHE A 32 2.36 -14.78 -3.03
N SER A 33 2.76 -16.05 -3.25
CA SER A 33 3.54 -16.46 -4.42
C SER A 33 2.81 -16.20 -5.75
N ALA A 34 1.47 -16.07 -5.70
CA ALA A 34 0.64 -15.72 -6.85
C ALA A 34 0.89 -14.30 -7.41
N PHE A 35 1.57 -13.43 -6.64
CA PHE A 35 1.77 -12.02 -7.00
C PHE A 35 3.24 -11.71 -7.32
N SER A 36 3.52 -11.45 -8.59
CA SER A 36 4.87 -11.05 -9.06
C SER A 36 5.12 -9.54 -8.96
N LYS A 37 4.04 -8.73 -9.04
CA LYS A 37 4.13 -7.27 -9.12
C LYS A 37 3.19 -6.63 -8.09
N PRO A 38 3.57 -5.51 -7.45
CA PRO A 38 2.73 -4.84 -6.48
C PRO A 38 1.41 -4.33 -7.08
N LYS A 39 1.41 -3.97 -8.37
CA LYS A 39 0.19 -3.58 -9.09
C LYS A 39 -0.84 -4.71 -9.19
N GLN A 40 -0.39 -5.97 -9.25
CA GLN A 40 -1.30 -7.13 -9.29
C GLN A 40 -2.03 -7.24 -7.95
N LEU A 41 -1.33 -7.09 -6.83
CA LEU A 41 -1.94 -7.11 -5.51
C LEU A 41 -2.96 -5.96 -5.33
N PHE A 42 -2.61 -4.75 -5.77
CA PHE A 42 -3.52 -3.59 -5.69
C PHE A 42 -4.80 -3.77 -6.51
N ALA A 43 -4.67 -4.32 -7.73
CA ALA A 43 -5.81 -4.66 -8.59
C ALA A 43 -6.61 -5.84 -8.04
N TYR A 44 -5.95 -6.83 -7.42
CA TYR A 44 -6.60 -7.97 -6.79
C TYR A 44 -7.49 -7.53 -5.63
N PHE A 45 -7.09 -6.52 -4.85
CA PHE A 45 -7.95 -5.89 -3.84
C PHE A 45 -9.09 -5.03 -4.46
N GLY A 46 -9.06 -4.78 -5.76
CA GLY A 46 -10.04 -3.96 -6.46
C GLY A 46 -9.98 -2.49 -6.07
N LEU A 47 -8.80 -2.01 -5.66
CA LEU A 47 -8.53 -0.61 -5.33
C LEU A 47 -8.19 0.23 -6.57
N ASP A 48 -8.04 -0.41 -7.72
CA ASP A 48 -7.73 0.20 -9.01
C ASP A 48 -8.92 0.99 -9.58
N PRO A 49 -8.65 2.04 -10.37
CA PRO A 49 -9.70 2.75 -11.09
C PRO A 49 -10.35 1.84 -12.14
N ALA A 50 -11.68 1.78 -12.17
CA ALA A 50 -12.45 1.03 -13.14
C ALA A 50 -12.26 1.58 -14.56
N VAL A 51 -11.73 0.78 -15.48
CA VAL A 51 -11.69 1.17 -16.89
C VAL A 51 -13.11 1.23 -17.45
N LYS A 52 -13.57 2.42 -17.84
CA LYS A 52 -14.83 2.65 -18.55
C LYS A 52 -14.52 3.17 -19.95
N GLN A 53 -14.23 2.24 -20.86
CA GLN A 53 -14.02 2.53 -22.27
C GLN A 53 -15.08 1.78 -23.09
N SER A 54 -15.72 2.47 -24.03
CA SER A 54 -16.61 1.85 -25.01
C SER A 54 -16.36 2.47 -26.38
N GLY A 55 -15.67 1.74 -27.27
CA GLY A 55 -15.42 2.14 -28.67
C GLY A 55 -14.76 3.51 -28.82
N LYS A 56 -15.58 4.57 -28.87
CA LYS A 56 -15.15 5.98 -29.03
C LYS A 56 -15.20 6.81 -27.74
N PHE A 57 -15.62 6.23 -26.62
CA PHE A 57 -15.81 6.94 -25.35
C PHE A 57 -14.79 6.49 -24.31
N GLU A 58 -14.00 7.45 -23.82
CA GLU A 58 -13.22 7.32 -22.60
C GLU A 58 -13.92 8.07 -21.47
N GLY A 59 -14.41 7.35 -20.47
CA GLY A 59 -15.06 7.96 -19.33
C GLY A 59 -14.08 8.76 -18.47
N THR A 60 -14.27 10.09 -18.41
CA THR A 60 -13.43 10.99 -17.58
C THR A 60 -13.70 10.84 -16.07
N LYS A 61 -14.84 10.25 -15.68
CA LYS A 61 -15.24 9.99 -14.27
C LYS A 61 -15.13 8.51 -13.93
N THR A 62 -13.94 8.09 -13.53
CA THR A 62 -13.68 6.71 -13.13
C THR A 62 -13.92 6.49 -11.63
N GLN A 63 -14.68 5.44 -11.32
CA GLN A 63 -14.90 4.95 -9.95
C GLN A 63 -13.91 3.84 -9.62
N MET A 64 -13.76 3.49 -8.34
CA MET A 64 -12.99 2.31 -7.94
C MET A 64 -13.62 1.03 -8.51
N SER A 65 -12.79 0.10 -8.99
CA SER A 65 -13.15 -1.18 -9.60
C SER A 65 -14.03 -2.04 -8.70
N LYS A 66 -13.68 -2.17 -7.42
CA LYS A 66 -14.39 -2.98 -6.41
C LYS A 66 -14.51 -4.48 -6.76
N ARG A 67 -13.82 -4.96 -7.79
CA ARG A 67 -13.82 -6.38 -8.22
C ARG A 67 -13.20 -7.34 -7.19
N GLY A 68 -12.33 -6.83 -6.33
CA GLY A 68 -11.68 -7.58 -5.26
C GLY A 68 -12.45 -7.63 -3.94
N SER A 69 -11.77 -8.08 -2.88
CA SER A 69 -12.35 -8.20 -1.54
C SER A 69 -12.71 -6.85 -0.90
N ALA A 70 -13.94 -6.76 -0.38
CA ALA A 70 -14.38 -5.62 0.41
C ALA A 70 -13.64 -5.50 1.75
N ILE A 71 -13.23 -6.64 2.33
CA ILE A 71 -12.46 -6.70 3.58
C ILE A 71 -11.06 -6.14 3.33
N ALA A 72 -10.37 -6.62 2.29
CA ALA A 72 -9.04 -6.10 1.94
C ALA A 72 -9.05 -4.59 1.69
N ARG A 73 -10.06 -4.08 0.96
CA ARG A 73 -10.22 -2.63 0.76
C ARG A 73 -10.39 -1.87 2.07
N ARG A 74 -11.23 -2.38 2.98
CA ARG A 74 -11.46 -1.75 4.30
C ARG A 74 -10.17 -1.75 5.11
N VAL A 75 -9.45 -2.87 5.15
CA VAL A 75 -8.18 -2.98 5.88
C VAL A 75 -7.14 -2.00 5.33
N VAL A 76 -6.91 -1.98 4.01
CA VAL A 76 -5.94 -1.06 3.40
C VAL A 76 -6.34 0.41 3.60
N HIS A 77 -7.63 0.73 3.56
CA HIS A 77 -8.11 2.08 3.85
C HIS A 77 -7.85 2.48 5.30
N THR A 78 -8.15 1.60 6.26
CA THR A 78 -7.85 1.81 7.68
C THR A 78 -6.36 1.97 7.91
N LEU A 79 -5.52 1.13 7.33
CA LEU A 79 -4.06 1.24 7.42
C LEU A 79 -3.58 2.58 6.88
N ALA A 80 -4.05 3.00 5.71
CA ALA A 80 -3.72 4.31 5.14
C ALA A 80 -4.12 5.46 6.07
N LEU A 81 -5.31 5.42 6.65
CA LEU A 81 -5.79 6.42 7.61
C LEU A 81 -4.92 6.45 8.87
N GLN A 82 -4.57 5.28 9.41
CA GLN A 82 -3.70 5.18 10.58
C GLN A 82 -2.28 5.67 10.31
N SER A 83 -1.73 5.42 9.12
CA SER A 83 -0.38 5.87 8.78
C SER A 83 -0.25 7.38 8.63
N ILE A 84 -1.27 8.07 8.11
CA ILE A 84 -1.27 9.54 7.99
C ILE A 84 -1.70 10.25 9.29
N GLY A 85 -2.27 9.50 10.23
CA GLY A 85 -2.73 10.01 11.50
C GLY A 85 -1.58 10.52 12.38
N THR A 86 -1.92 11.43 13.29
CA THR A 86 -1.02 11.92 14.32
C THR A 86 -1.21 11.12 15.61
N SER A 87 -0.15 11.02 16.40
CA SER A 87 -0.23 10.53 17.78
C SER A 87 -0.96 11.55 18.66
N ARG A 88 -1.24 11.15 19.90
CA ARG A 88 -1.79 12.06 20.93
C ARG A 88 -0.86 13.22 21.26
N THR A 89 0.45 13.08 20.97
CA THR A 89 1.47 14.13 21.11
C THR A 89 1.56 15.07 19.90
N GLY A 90 0.78 14.81 18.84
CA GLY A 90 0.76 15.62 17.61
C GLY A 90 1.78 15.18 16.55
N GLU A 91 2.64 14.21 16.85
CA GLU A 91 3.65 13.70 15.93
C GLU A 91 3.02 12.79 14.86
N ALA A 92 3.53 12.88 13.63
CA ALA A 92 3.07 12.02 12.55
C ALA A 92 3.54 10.57 12.77
N LYS A 93 2.63 9.60 12.75
CA LYS A 93 2.99 8.18 12.86
C LYS A 93 3.91 7.73 11.73
N ASN A 94 3.66 8.23 10.52
CA ASN A 94 4.56 8.13 9.38
C ASN A 94 4.66 9.52 8.71
N PRO A 95 5.75 10.27 8.95
CA PRO A 95 5.90 11.62 8.40
C PRO A 95 5.95 11.61 6.87
N VAL A 96 6.55 10.58 6.26
CA VAL A 96 6.68 10.44 4.80
C VAL A 96 5.32 10.28 4.13
N LEU A 97 4.44 9.43 4.67
CA LEU A 97 3.10 9.22 4.11
C LEU A 97 2.19 10.42 4.38
N ARG A 98 2.33 11.07 5.55
CA ARG A 98 1.54 12.26 5.88
C ARG A 98 1.88 13.43 4.97
N ASP A 99 3.16 13.71 4.74
CA ASP A 99 3.60 14.76 3.83
C ASP A 99 3.12 14.50 2.39
N TYR A 100 3.28 13.25 1.93
CA TYR A 100 2.73 12.83 0.63
C TYR A 100 1.22 13.05 0.51
N TYR A 101 0.46 12.76 1.57
CA TYR A 101 -0.99 13.00 1.61
C TYR A 101 -1.34 14.49 1.55
N LEU A 102 -0.66 15.33 2.34
CA LEU A 102 -0.91 16.78 2.35
C LEU A 102 -0.61 17.41 0.99
N LYS A 103 0.56 17.10 0.42
CA LYS A 103 0.93 17.54 -0.94
C LYS A 103 -0.08 17.09 -2.00
N LYS A 104 -0.70 15.92 -1.83
CA LYS A 104 -1.75 15.45 -2.75
C LYS A 104 -3.08 16.15 -2.55
N CYS A 105 -3.40 16.55 -1.33
CA CYS A 105 -4.61 17.33 -1.03
C CYS A 105 -4.59 18.74 -1.63
N GLU A 106 -3.42 19.31 -1.91
CA GLU A 106 -3.30 20.60 -2.61
C GLU A 106 -3.85 20.56 -4.04
N SER A 107 -3.70 19.41 -4.72
CA SER A 107 -4.08 19.24 -6.13
C SER A 107 -5.30 18.35 -6.36
N LYS A 108 -5.73 17.58 -5.35
CA LYS A 108 -6.80 16.59 -5.49
C LYS A 108 -7.72 16.57 -4.28
N PRO A 109 -9.01 16.20 -4.47
CA PRO A 109 -9.92 15.99 -3.35
C PRO A 109 -9.39 14.97 -2.34
N LYS A 110 -9.69 15.17 -1.05
CA LYS A 110 -9.18 14.36 0.07
C LYS A 110 -9.32 12.85 -0.14
N LEU A 111 -10.47 12.38 -0.65
CA LEU A 111 -10.70 10.95 -0.91
C LEU A 111 -9.83 10.40 -2.03
N VAL A 112 -9.52 11.21 -3.04
CA VAL A 112 -8.62 10.83 -4.15
C VAL A 112 -7.16 10.81 -3.66
N ALA A 113 -6.78 11.77 -2.81
CA ALA A 113 -5.50 11.76 -2.12
C ALA A 113 -5.35 10.51 -1.23
N MET A 114 -6.41 10.13 -0.50
CA MET A 114 -6.44 8.88 0.29
C MET A 114 -6.24 7.64 -0.58
N GLY A 115 -6.88 7.56 -1.76
CA GLY A 115 -6.65 6.46 -2.69
C GLY A 115 -5.19 6.35 -3.13
N ALA A 116 -4.51 7.48 -3.33
CA ALA A 116 -3.09 7.50 -3.66
C ALA A 116 -2.20 7.03 -2.49
N VAL A 117 -2.59 7.32 -1.25
CA VAL A 117 -1.92 6.80 -0.04
C VAL A 117 -2.14 5.28 0.08
N SER A 118 -3.37 4.80 -0.09
CA SER A 118 -3.70 3.38 -0.09
C SER A 118 -2.88 2.58 -1.11
N HIS A 119 -2.63 3.15 -2.29
CA HIS A 119 -1.73 2.54 -3.27
C HIS A 119 -0.28 2.44 -2.76
N LYS A 120 0.25 3.48 -2.11
CA LYS A 120 1.58 3.40 -1.48
C LYS A 120 1.64 2.36 -0.37
N VAL A 121 0.61 2.29 0.48
CA VAL A 121 0.50 1.29 1.56
C VAL A 121 0.51 -0.12 0.99
N CYS A 122 -0.27 -0.39 -0.05
CA CYS A 122 -0.28 -1.69 -0.72
C CYS A 122 1.11 -2.06 -1.29
N ASN A 123 1.83 -1.11 -1.88
CA ASN A 123 3.19 -1.35 -2.38
C ASN A 123 4.19 -1.60 -1.24
N MET A 124 4.04 -0.92 -0.10
CA MET A 124 4.89 -1.16 1.08
C MET A 124 4.65 -2.57 1.64
N ILE A 125 3.40 -2.99 1.75
CA ILE A 125 3.05 -4.35 2.22
C ILE A 125 3.60 -5.41 1.26
N PHE A 126 3.46 -5.19 -0.05
CA PHE A 126 4.06 -6.08 -1.06
C PHE A 126 5.58 -6.19 -0.89
N ALA A 127 6.28 -5.07 -0.60
CA ALA A 127 7.72 -5.08 -0.38
C ALA A 127 8.11 -5.82 0.91
N ILE A 128 7.35 -5.66 2.00
CA ILE A 128 7.56 -6.39 3.27
C ILE A 128 7.48 -7.90 3.03
N LEU A 129 6.45 -8.35 2.31
CA LEU A 129 6.24 -9.77 2.02
C LEU A 129 7.27 -10.33 1.02
N ARG A 130 7.63 -9.57 -0.01
CA ARG A 130 8.65 -9.97 -0.99
C ARG A 130 10.03 -10.09 -0.36
N ASP A 131 10.43 -9.09 0.42
CA ASP A 131 11.79 -9.00 0.95
C ASP A 131 11.92 -9.74 2.29
N ASN A 132 10.81 -10.20 2.87
CA ASN A 132 10.72 -10.85 4.18
C ASN A 132 11.42 -10.08 5.31
N LYS A 133 11.34 -8.75 5.24
CA LYS A 133 11.99 -7.81 6.16
C LYS A 133 10.96 -6.97 6.90
N PRO A 134 11.20 -6.65 8.19
CA PRO A 134 10.39 -5.70 8.94
C PRO A 134 10.27 -4.35 8.22
N PHE A 135 9.14 -3.67 8.46
CA PHE A 135 8.89 -2.36 7.91
C PHE A 135 9.80 -1.30 8.54
N GLU A 136 10.48 -0.54 7.69
CA GLU A 136 11.26 0.63 8.06
C GLU A 136 10.70 1.87 7.35
N ILE A 137 10.65 2.99 8.06
CA ILE A 137 10.29 4.27 7.45
C ILE A 137 11.53 4.80 6.73
N ILE A 138 11.52 4.71 5.40
CA ILE A 138 12.59 5.19 4.54
C ILE A 138 12.11 6.46 3.83
N THR A 139 12.95 7.49 3.79
CA THR A 139 12.64 8.71 3.05
C THR A 139 12.68 8.46 1.53
N PRO A 140 11.98 9.28 0.70
CA PRO A 140 12.03 9.12 -0.74
C PRO A 140 13.45 9.19 -1.32
N GLN A 141 14.32 10.02 -0.76
CA GLN A 141 15.71 10.18 -1.21
C GLN A 141 16.54 8.92 -0.94
N GLU A 142 16.45 8.37 0.27
CA GLU A 142 17.11 7.11 0.62
C GLU A 142 16.61 5.94 -0.21
N HIS A 143 15.30 5.89 -0.49
CA HIS A 143 14.73 4.86 -1.35
C HIS A 143 15.30 4.92 -2.77
N ILE A 144 15.43 6.12 -3.35
CA ILE A 144 16.06 6.32 -4.66
C ILE A 144 17.52 5.86 -4.64
N LYS A 145 18.27 6.24 -3.59
CA LYS A 145 19.67 5.82 -3.43
C LYS A 145 19.81 4.29 -3.35
N LYS A 146 18.99 3.63 -2.53
CA LYS A 146 18.96 2.16 -2.40
C LYS A 146 18.59 1.48 -3.72
N HIS A 147 17.58 1.99 -4.42
CA HIS A 147 17.17 1.47 -5.73
C HIS A 147 18.29 1.59 -6.78
N ASN A 148 18.95 2.74 -6.83
CA ASN A 148 20.03 2.96 -7.79
C ASN A 148 21.25 2.10 -7.48
N ALA A 149 21.62 1.94 -6.20
CA ALA A 149 22.68 1.04 -5.77
C ALA A 149 22.40 -0.41 -6.21
N ALA A 150 21.21 -0.93 -5.89
CA ALA A 150 20.81 -2.28 -6.30
C ALA A 150 20.80 -2.47 -7.82
N LYS A 151 20.46 -1.42 -8.60
CA LYS A 151 20.51 -1.47 -10.05
C LYS A 151 21.94 -1.48 -10.60
N CYS A 152 22.87 -0.76 -9.95
CA CYS A 152 24.28 -0.78 -10.30
C CYS A 152 24.93 -2.15 -10.02
N ASP A 153 24.59 -2.78 -8.90
CA ASP A 153 25.12 -4.10 -8.51
C ASP A 153 24.65 -5.24 -9.45
N ILE A 154 23.51 -5.08 -10.13
CA ILE A 154 22.98 -6.05 -11.11
C ILE A 154 23.62 -5.84 -12.49
N ALA A 155 24.13 -4.64 -12.76
CA ALA A 155 24.75 -4.27 -14.03
C ALA A 155 26.27 -4.46 -14.07
N ALA A 156 26.89 -4.77 -12.92
CA ALA A 156 28.30 -5.12 -12.76
C ALA A 156 28.47 -6.64 -12.67
#